data_AF-A0A4Q6UYW0-F1
#
_entry.id   AF-A0A4Q6UYW0-F1
#
_cell.length_a   1.000
_cell.length_b   1.000
_cell.length_c   1.000
_cell.angle_alpha   90.00
_cell.angle_beta   90.00
_cell.angle_gamma   90.00
#
_symmetry.space_group_name_H-M   'P 1'
#
loop_
_entity.id
_entity.type
_entity.pdbx_description
1 polymer ?
#
loop_
_entity_poly.entity_id
_entity_poly.type
_entity_poly.pdbx_seq_one_letter_code
_entity_poly.pdbx_strand_id
1 'polypeptide(L)'
;MAPVTLRLMTTAIPATTPEPAAAPGPRPFLLTDIEAAVRASWGPDTATPAHRPHWSPDNPARDQCGVTAMVLNDLLGGELIRGVVRVDGVQTDFHWWNRLGAGVEIDLTREQFAPEELVSDGEVIPRPPYLTRLREEYELLRTRVLARLTRPAA
;
A
#
# COMPACT_ATOMS: atom_id res chain seq x y z
N MET A 1 57.81 -45.57 42.73
CA MET A 1 57.08 -44.41 42.18
C MET A 1 57.53 -44.21 40.74
N ALA A 2 56.66 -44.50 39.77
CA ALA A 2 56.89 -44.18 38.36
C ALA A 2 55.95 -43.02 37.97
N PRO A 3 56.36 -42.06 37.12
CA PRO A 3 55.51 -40.94 36.77
C PRO A 3 54.46 -41.40 35.75
N VAL A 4 53.21 -41.00 35.96
CA VAL A 4 52.12 -41.14 34.98
C VAL A 4 52.24 -39.98 33.99
N THR A 5 52.53 -40.29 32.73
CA THR A 5 52.51 -39.30 31.63
C THR A 5 51.10 -39.18 31.09
N LEU A 6 50.46 -38.02 31.31
CA LEU A 6 49.16 -37.69 30.74
C LEU A 6 49.35 -37.32 29.25
N ARG A 7 48.86 -38.15 28.34
CA ARG A 7 48.77 -37.82 26.90
C ARG A 7 47.48 -37.03 26.64
N LEU A 8 47.59 -35.75 26.32
CA LEU A 8 46.49 -34.97 25.75
C LEU A 8 46.20 -35.48 24.32
N MET A 9 44.98 -35.98 24.11
CA MET A 9 44.44 -36.28 22.79
C MET A 9 43.80 -35.00 22.26
N THR A 10 44.51 -34.24 21.43
CA THR A 10 43.92 -33.13 20.66
C THR A 10 43.11 -33.71 19.51
N THR A 11 41.79 -33.71 19.64
CA THR A 11 40.88 -33.94 18.50
C THR A 11 40.84 -32.65 17.69
N ALA A 12 41.29 -32.69 16.43
CA ALA A 12 41.17 -31.56 15.52
C ALA A 12 39.70 -31.42 15.07
N ILE A 13 39.11 -30.24 15.24
CA ILE A 13 37.78 -29.90 14.71
C ILE A 13 37.96 -29.65 13.20
N PRO A 14 37.23 -30.34 12.30
CA PRO A 14 37.32 -30.04 10.87
C PRO A 14 36.77 -28.64 10.61
N ALA A 15 37.49 -27.86 9.81
CA ALA A 15 37.04 -26.54 9.39
C ALA A 15 35.83 -26.70 8.45
N THR A 16 34.65 -26.29 8.91
CA THR A 16 33.46 -26.14 8.07
C THR A 16 33.68 -24.92 7.17
N THR A 17 33.73 -25.14 5.85
CA THR A 17 33.71 -24.05 4.87
C THR A 17 32.42 -23.25 5.08
N PRO A 18 32.46 -21.91 5.24
CA PRO A 18 31.24 -21.12 5.34
C PRO A 18 30.48 -21.23 4.02
N GLU A 19 29.23 -21.66 4.11
CA GLU A 19 28.26 -21.60 3.03
C GLU A 19 28.14 -20.14 2.55
N PRO A 20 28.11 -19.86 1.23
CA PRO A 20 27.95 -18.50 0.74
C PRO A 20 26.68 -17.90 1.35
N ALA A 21 26.82 -16.70 1.94
CA ALA A 21 25.70 -15.99 2.52
C ALA A 21 24.56 -15.89 1.51
N ALA A 22 23.40 -16.43 1.87
CA ALA A 22 22.18 -16.33 1.07
C ALA A 22 21.98 -14.85 0.67
N ALA A 23 21.73 -14.61 -0.63
CA ALA A 23 21.41 -13.27 -1.11
C ALA A 23 20.31 -12.66 -0.23
N PRO A 24 20.43 -11.38 0.16
CA PRO A 24 19.42 -10.77 1.02
C PRO A 24 18.05 -10.95 0.38
N GLY A 25 17.10 -11.49 1.17
CA GLY A 25 15.73 -11.66 0.74
C GLY A 25 15.11 -10.32 0.31
N PRO A 26 13.95 -10.35 -0.38
CA PRO A 26 13.30 -9.13 -0.82
C PRO A 26 13.09 -8.17 0.35
N ARG A 27 13.55 -6.92 0.20
CA ARG A 27 13.38 -5.88 1.21
C ARG A 27 11.88 -5.62 1.39
N PRO A 28 11.36 -5.52 2.64
CA PRO A 28 9.99 -5.08 2.85
C PRO A 28 9.80 -3.66 2.27
N PHE A 29 8.66 -3.41 1.64
CA PHE A 29 8.32 -2.08 1.16
C PHE A 29 8.01 -1.14 2.32
N LEU A 30 8.48 0.10 2.23
CA LEU A 30 8.07 1.18 3.10
C LEU A 30 6.73 1.76 2.63
N LEU A 31 6.00 2.44 3.52
CA LEU A 31 4.80 3.18 3.13
C LEU A 31 5.09 4.22 2.04
N THR A 32 6.28 4.83 2.07
CA THR A 32 6.75 5.77 1.04
C THR A 32 6.92 5.11 -0.33
N ASP A 33 7.32 3.84 -0.38
CA ASP A 33 7.44 3.10 -1.65
C ASP A 33 6.04 2.85 -2.25
N ILE A 34 5.08 2.49 -1.39
CA ILE A 34 3.69 2.27 -1.77
C ILE A 34 3.04 3.58 -2.22
N GLU A 35 3.22 4.67 -1.48
CA GLU A 35 2.72 5.98 -1.85
C GLU A 35 3.29 6.43 -3.21
N ALA A 36 4.60 6.34 -3.41
CA ALA A 36 5.23 6.70 -4.68
C ALA A 36 4.69 5.83 -5.84
N ALA A 37 4.52 4.53 -5.61
CA ALA A 37 3.96 3.62 -6.61
C ALA A 37 2.51 3.95 -6.97
N VAL A 38 1.67 4.28 -5.99
CA VAL A 38 0.27 4.70 -6.19
C VAL A 38 0.22 6.00 -6.97
N ARG A 39 0.91 7.05 -6.51
CA ARG A 39 0.93 8.37 -7.16
C ARG A 39 1.38 8.28 -8.62
N ALA A 40 2.44 7.51 -8.89
CA ALA A 40 2.95 7.32 -10.24
C ALA A 40 2.07 6.41 -11.13
N SER A 41 1.04 5.78 -10.57
CA SER A 41 0.12 4.88 -11.28
C SER A 41 -1.21 5.53 -11.64
N TRP A 42 -1.57 6.64 -11.00
CA TRP A 42 -2.77 7.39 -11.33
C TRP A 42 -2.71 7.96 -12.74
N GLY A 43 -3.89 7.99 -13.32
CA GLY A 43 -4.21 8.62 -14.59
C GLY A 43 -5.72 8.77 -14.73
N PRO A 44 -6.20 9.49 -15.75
CA PRO A 44 -7.63 9.67 -15.96
C PRO A 44 -8.35 8.33 -16.19
N ASP A 45 -7.65 7.30 -16.69
CA ASP A 45 -8.18 5.95 -16.91
C ASP A 45 -8.30 5.09 -15.65
N THR A 46 -7.77 5.57 -14.52
CA THR A 46 -7.97 4.97 -13.18
C THR A 46 -9.02 5.72 -12.36
N ALA A 47 -9.43 6.91 -12.80
CA ALA A 47 -10.52 7.66 -12.18
C ALA A 47 -11.89 7.14 -12.62
N THR A 48 -12.92 7.45 -11.84
CA THR A 48 -14.33 7.15 -12.16
C THR A 48 -14.68 7.59 -13.60
N PRO A 49 -15.21 6.72 -14.48
CA PRO A 49 -15.48 7.04 -15.89
C PRO A 49 -16.22 8.35 -16.14
N ALA A 50 -17.26 8.63 -15.34
CA ALA A 50 -18.06 9.84 -15.48
C ALA A 50 -17.31 11.11 -15.05
N HIS A 51 -16.25 10.98 -14.24
CA HIS A 51 -15.51 12.10 -13.65
C HIS A 51 -14.11 12.28 -14.25
N ARG A 52 -13.70 11.44 -15.23
CA ARG A 52 -12.41 11.59 -15.93
C ARG A 52 -12.15 13.01 -16.47
N PRO A 53 -13.15 13.77 -16.96
CA PRO A 53 -12.93 15.16 -17.37
C PRO A 53 -12.48 16.11 -16.25
N HIS A 54 -12.68 15.75 -14.98
CA HIS A 54 -12.23 16.54 -13.82
C HIS A 54 -10.79 16.21 -13.41
N TRP A 55 -10.22 15.12 -13.91
CA TRP A 55 -8.84 14.75 -13.63
C TRP A 55 -7.87 15.69 -14.35
N SER A 56 -6.83 16.15 -13.65
CA SER A 56 -5.75 16.93 -14.24
C SER A 56 -4.39 16.54 -13.65
N PRO A 57 -3.27 16.85 -14.33
CA PRO A 57 -1.94 16.68 -13.75
C PRO A 57 -1.72 17.47 -12.46
N ASP A 58 -2.44 18.58 -12.26
CA ASP A 58 -2.36 19.42 -11.06
C ASP A 58 -3.15 18.84 -9.89
N ASN A 59 -4.15 17.98 -10.17
CA ASN A 59 -4.91 17.24 -9.16
C ASN A 59 -5.07 15.75 -9.57
N PRO A 60 -3.99 14.96 -9.52
CA PRO A 60 -4.01 13.58 -10.00
C PRO A 60 -4.80 12.64 -9.07
N ALA A 61 -5.07 13.05 -7.83
CA ALA A 61 -5.85 12.31 -6.85
C ALA A 61 -7.36 12.41 -7.08
N ARG A 62 -7.82 13.36 -7.91
CA ARG A 62 -9.24 13.58 -8.20
C ARG A 62 -9.94 12.31 -8.67
N ASP A 63 -10.97 11.91 -7.95
CA ASP A 63 -11.82 10.76 -8.26
C ASP A 63 -11.09 9.40 -8.24
N GLN A 64 -10.00 9.31 -7.45
CA GLN A 64 -9.20 8.09 -7.27
C GLN A 64 -9.46 7.36 -5.93
N CYS A 65 -10.25 7.94 -5.02
CA CYS A 65 -10.30 7.48 -3.62
C CYS A 65 -10.74 6.02 -3.47
N GLY A 66 -11.85 5.63 -4.11
CA GLY A 66 -12.39 4.28 -3.99
C GLY A 66 -11.40 3.22 -4.46
N VAL A 67 -10.85 3.37 -5.67
CA VAL A 67 -9.89 2.41 -6.24
C VAL A 67 -8.58 2.38 -5.46
N THR A 68 -8.10 3.54 -5.00
CA THR A 68 -6.87 3.64 -4.19
C THR A 68 -7.05 2.98 -2.83
N ALA A 69 -8.17 3.24 -2.15
CA ALA A 69 -8.48 2.63 -0.87
C ALA A 69 -8.53 1.10 -0.96
N MET A 70 -9.12 0.55 -2.03
CA MET A 70 -9.14 -0.91 -2.25
C MET A 70 -7.74 -1.48 -2.49
N VAL A 71 -6.90 -0.82 -3.30
CA VAL A 71 -5.51 -1.27 -3.55
C VAL A 71 -4.69 -1.25 -2.27
N LEU A 72 -4.81 -0.18 -1.46
CA LEU A 72 -4.12 -0.10 -0.18
C LEU A 72 -4.61 -1.17 0.80
N ASN A 73 -5.92 -1.44 0.83
CA ASN A 73 -6.47 -2.50 1.68
C ASN A 73 -5.95 -3.88 1.28
N ASP A 74 -5.80 -4.16 -0.02
CA ASP A 74 -5.20 -5.38 -0.53
C ASP A 74 -3.72 -5.54 -0.14
N LEU A 75 -2.97 -4.43 -0.06
CA LEU A 75 -1.53 -4.42 0.25
C LEU A 75 -1.23 -4.43 1.76
N LEU A 76 -2.05 -3.73 2.54
CA LEU A 76 -1.77 -3.41 3.95
C LEU A 76 -2.78 -4.04 4.92
N GLY A 77 -3.91 -4.54 4.42
CA GLY A 77 -5.05 -4.92 5.23
C GLY A 77 -5.72 -3.71 5.89
N GLY A 78 -6.27 -3.93 7.08
CA GLY A 78 -6.95 -2.90 7.86
C GLY A 78 -8.42 -2.71 7.48
N GLU A 79 -9.00 -1.64 8.00
CA GLU A 79 -10.39 -1.26 7.81
C GLU A 79 -10.53 -0.32 6.62
N LEU A 80 -11.51 -0.57 5.74
CA LEU A 80 -11.95 0.44 4.79
C LEU A 80 -12.89 1.40 5.50
N ILE A 81 -12.64 2.68 5.32
CA ILE A 81 -13.42 3.75 5.91
C ILE A 81 -14.11 4.52 4.79
N ARG A 82 -15.39 4.86 4.99
CA ARG A 82 -16.16 5.68 4.06
C ARG A 82 -16.79 6.89 4.75
N GLY A 83 -16.45 8.09 4.29
CA GLY A 83 -17.05 9.35 4.70
C GLY A 83 -17.97 9.92 3.64
N VAL A 84 -18.85 10.83 4.03
CA VAL A 84 -19.73 11.58 3.12
C VAL A 84 -19.03 12.88 2.72
N VAL A 85 -19.00 13.18 1.42
CA VAL A 85 -18.53 14.47 0.88
C VAL A 85 -19.72 15.41 0.76
N ARG A 86 -19.57 16.65 1.24
CA ARG A 86 -20.59 17.69 1.18
C ARG A 86 -20.05 18.99 0.61
N VAL A 87 -20.87 19.67 -0.18
CA VAL A 87 -20.68 21.06 -0.61
C VAL A 87 -21.93 21.82 -0.20
N ASP A 88 -21.76 22.94 0.51
CA ASP A 88 -22.88 23.74 1.05
C ASP A 88 -23.91 22.91 1.84
N GLY A 89 -23.43 21.91 2.59
CA GLY A 89 -24.25 21.00 3.39
C GLY A 89 -24.94 19.87 2.61
N VAL A 90 -24.94 19.93 1.28
CA VAL A 90 -25.54 18.92 0.40
C VAL A 90 -24.53 17.81 0.13
N GLN A 91 -24.96 16.55 0.26
CA GLN A 91 -24.11 15.41 -0.08
C GLN A 91 -23.88 15.34 -1.60
N THR A 92 -22.62 15.29 -2.00
CA THR A 92 -22.21 15.22 -3.41
C THR A 92 -21.57 13.87 -3.77
N ASP A 93 -20.84 13.25 -2.84
CA ASP A 93 -20.18 11.96 -3.06
C ASP A 93 -19.87 11.21 -1.75
N PHE A 94 -19.15 10.10 -1.86
CA PHE A 94 -18.48 9.40 -0.78
C PHE A 94 -16.96 9.44 -0.97
N HIS A 95 -16.23 9.60 0.13
CA HIS A 95 -14.78 9.49 0.19
C HIS A 95 -14.36 8.19 0.87
N TRP A 96 -13.27 7.59 0.41
CA TRP A 96 -12.78 6.31 0.92
C TRP A 96 -11.30 6.38 1.29
N TRP A 97 -10.95 5.83 2.45
CA TRP A 97 -9.57 5.70 2.94
C TRP A 97 -9.41 4.43 3.78
N ASN A 98 -8.21 4.17 4.29
CA ASN A 98 -7.94 3.02 5.16
C ASN A 98 -7.61 3.46 6.58
N ARG A 99 -7.97 2.62 7.55
CA ARG A 99 -7.48 2.70 8.92
C ARG A 99 -6.78 1.41 9.30
N LEU A 100 -5.53 1.53 9.74
CA LEU A 100 -4.66 0.43 10.13
C LEU A 100 -4.59 0.32 11.65
N GLY A 101 -4.38 -0.90 12.16
CA GLY A 101 -3.93 -1.19 13.53
C GLY A 101 -4.39 -0.20 14.60
N ALA A 102 -3.44 0.46 15.26
CA ALA A 102 -3.64 1.40 16.36
C ALA A 102 -4.39 2.71 15.99
N GLY A 103 -5.28 2.68 15.00
CA GLY A 103 -6.06 3.82 14.52
C GLY A 103 -5.33 4.71 13.53
N VAL A 104 -4.25 4.23 12.90
CA VAL A 104 -3.48 5.01 11.93
C VAL A 104 -4.27 5.11 10.62
N GLU A 105 -4.69 6.31 10.24
CA GLU A 105 -5.40 6.54 8.99
C GLU A 105 -4.43 6.81 7.83
N ILE A 106 -4.68 6.14 6.70
CA ILE A 106 -3.95 6.31 5.44
C ILE A 106 -4.93 6.77 4.37
N ASP A 107 -4.83 8.04 4.00
CA ASP A 107 -5.61 8.67 2.95
C ASP A 107 -4.67 9.38 1.96
N LEU A 108 -4.25 8.65 0.92
CA LEU A 108 -3.39 9.19 -0.13
C LEU A 108 -4.15 10.12 -1.09
N THR A 109 -5.46 10.27 -0.93
CA THR A 109 -6.32 11.02 -1.86
C THR A 109 -6.99 12.20 -1.17
N ARG A 110 -6.51 12.59 0.02
CA ARG A 110 -7.11 13.68 0.79
C ARG A 110 -7.01 15.02 0.06
N GLU A 111 -5.91 15.22 -0.66
CA GLU A 111 -5.62 16.45 -1.42
C GLU A 111 -6.54 16.66 -2.63
N GLN A 112 -7.41 15.70 -2.96
CA GLN A 112 -8.29 15.83 -4.12
C GLN A 112 -9.38 16.90 -3.97
N PHE A 113 -9.70 17.26 -2.72
CA PHE A 113 -10.83 18.08 -2.35
C PHE A 113 -10.48 19.57 -2.37
N ALA A 114 -11.37 20.36 -2.96
CA ALA A 114 -11.35 21.80 -2.84
C ALA A 114 -11.76 22.24 -1.41
N PRO A 115 -11.44 23.48 -0.98
CA PRO A 115 -11.76 23.96 0.37
C PRO A 115 -13.25 23.87 0.75
N GLU A 116 -14.14 23.96 -0.22
CA GLU A 116 -15.60 23.84 -0.06
C GLU A 116 -16.10 22.38 0.04
N GLU A 117 -15.28 21.40 -0.33
CA GLU A 117 -15.62 19.98 -0.28
C GLU A 117 -15.26 19.39 1.09
N LEU A 118 -16.27 19.25 1.95
CA LEU A 118 -16.09 18.78 3.32
C LEU A 118 -16.38 17.29 3.43
N VAL A 119 -15.41 16.53 3.92
CA VAL A 119 -15.57 15.09 4.21
C VAL A 119 -15.93 14.89 5.67
N SER A 120 -17.00 14.16 5.95
CA SER A 120 -17.38 13.78 7.31
C SER A 120 -16.39 12.78 7.93
N ASP A 121 -16.56 12.53 9.23
CA ASP A 121 -16.05 11.31 9.83
C ASP A 121 -16.56 10.09 9.06
N GLY A 122 -15.77 9.02 9.06
CA GLY A 122 -16.06 7.82 8.28
C GLY A 122 -16.64 6.68 9.10
N GLU A 123 -17.43 5.84 8.42
CA GLU A 123 -17.89 4.54 8.93
C GLU A 123 -17.00 3.41 8.41
N VAL A 124 -16.84 2.35 9.20
CA VAL A 124 -16.12 1.14 8.76
C VAL A 124 -17.00 0.36 7.79
N ILE A 125 -16.48 0.12 6.60
CA ILE A 125 -17.13 -0.67 5.57
C ILE A 125 -16.40 -2.01 5.41
N PRO A 126 -17.09 -3.16 5.50
CA PRO A 126 -16.48 -4.45 5.17
C PRO A 126 -15.98 -4.47 3.72
N ARG A 127 -14.77 -5.00 3.50
CA ARG A 127 -14.24 -5.22 2.14
C ARG A 127 -15.21 -6.11 1.35
N PRO A 128 -15.80 -5.61 0.25
CA PRO A 128 -16.69 -6.43 -0.54
C PRO A 128 -15.91 -7.57 -1.22
N PRO A 129 -16.47 -8.79 -1.29
CA PRO A 129 -15.79 -9.94 -1.92
C PRO A 129 -15.64 -9.77 -3.43
N TYR A 130 -16.43 -8.89 -4.05
CA TYR A 130 -16.35 -8.54 -5.46
C TYR A 130 -16.69 -7.06 -5.67
N LEU A 131 -16.00 -6.43 -6.61
CA LEU A 131 -16.27 -5.05 -7.02
C LEU A 131 -17.45 -4.99 -7.99
N THR A 132 -18.51 -4.27 -7.61
CA THR A 132 -19.68 -4.00 -8.47
C THR A 132 -19.53 -2.73 -9.29
N ARG A 133 -18.69 -1.80 -8.83
CA ARG A 133 -18.32 -0.56 -9.52
C ARG A 133 -16.80 -0.48 -9.66
N LEU A 134 -16.35 0.21 -10.70
CA LEU A 134 -14.93 0.58 -10.92
C LEU A 134 -13.97 -0.61 -10.92
N ARG A 135 -14.43 -1.79 -11.36
CA ARG A 135 -13.60 -3.00 -11.38
C ARG A 135 -12.41 -2.83 -12.31
N GLU A 136 -12.63 -2.32 -13.52
CA GLU A 136 -11.58 -2.17 -14.53
C GLU A 136 -10.53 -1.14 -14.08
N GLU A 137 -10.98 -0.02 -13.53
CA GLU A 137 -10.11 1.03 -12.97
C GLU A 137 -9.28 0.51 -11.81
N TYR A 138 -9.89 -0.26 -10.90
CA TYR A 138 -9.21 -0.91 -9.79
C TYR A 138 -8.13 -1.89 -10.28
N GLU A 139 -8.47 -2.79 -11.20
CA GLU A 139 -7.52 -3.80 -11.70
C GLU A 139 -6.35 -3.11 -12.44
N LEU A 140 -6.64 -2.05 -13.19
CA LEU A 140 -5.63 -1.24 -13.85
C LEU A 140 -4.68 -0.58 -12.84
N LEU A 141 -5.23 0.10 -11.83
CA LEU A 141 -4.44 0.75 -10.78
C LEU A 141 -3.59 -0.28 -10.04
N ARG A 142 -4.20 -1.39 -9.60
CA ARG A 142 -3.51 -2.49 -8.90
C ARG A 142 -2.36 -3.04 -9.71
N THR A 143 -2.59 -3.30 -11.00
CA THR A 143 -1.55 -3.79 -11.92
C THR A 143 -0.38 -2.82 -12.02
N ARG A 144 -0.65 -1.52 -12.18
CA ARG A 144 0.38 -0.48 -12.29
C ARG A 144 1.20 -0.32 -11.00
N VAL A 145 0.54 -0.41 -9.84
CA VAL A 145 1.16 -0.32 -8.51
C VAL A 145 2.08 -1.52 -8.28
N LEU A 146 1.58 -2.73 -8.47
CA LEU A 146 2.37 -3.96 -8.29
C LEU A 146 3.57 -4.01 -9.25
N ALA A 147 3.40 -3.55 -10.50
CA ALA A 147 4.49 -3.47 -11.46
C ALA A 147 5.58 -2.46 -11.06
N ARG A 148 5.25 -1.43 -10.27
CA ARG A 148 6.23 -0.46 -9.75
C ARG A 148 6.94 -0.97 -8.50
N LEU A 149 6.21 -1.63 -7.61
CA LEU A 149 6.78 -2.24 -6.40
C LEU A 149 7.76 -3.38 -6.76
N THR A 150 7.53 -4.10 -7.85
CA THR A 150 8.41 -5.20 -8.29
C THR A 150 9.63 -4.77 -9.10
N ARG A 151 9.76 -3.49 -9.50
CA ARG A 151 10.95 -2.99 -10.17
C ARG A 151 12.06 -2.69 -9.15
N PRO A 152 13.31 -3.11 -9.39
CA PRO A 152 14.44 -2.59 -8.64
C PRO A 152 14.46 -1.06 -8.75
N ALA A 153 14.69 -0.36 -7.64
CA ALA A 153 15.02 1.06 -7.70
C ALA A 153 16.22 1.23 -8.64
N ALA A 154 16.05 2.05 -9.68
CA ALA A 154 17.09 2.36 -10.65
C ALA A 154 18.19 3.22 -10.03
#